data_AF-A0A800MCX6-F1
#
_entry.id   AF-A0A800MCX6-F1
#
_cell.length_a   1.000
_cell.length_b   1.000
_cell.length_c   1.000
_cell.angle_alpha   90.00
_cell.angle_beta   90.00
_cell.angle_gamma   90.00
#
_symmetry.space_group_name_H-M   'P 1'
#
loop_
_entity.id
_entity.type
_entity.pdbx_description
1 polymer ?
#
loop_
_entity_poly.entity_id
_entity_poly.type
_entity_poly.pdbx_seq_one_letter_code
_entity_poly.pdbx_strand_id
1 'polypeptide(L)'
;MRYIFLATILTGLLILGMFGLRGHKFNETPVEIFPDMDRQDRINAQSRSDFFADGVGSRKPVNGTVPIGFSIPEVAANEGDAILDGFSLSGSYFNSGQMGEYFGDGMPVEIKADKAFLIRGKERYGIYCAICHADSGNGNGPVRSFGPNGGQIPIANLHDAKFSDPSNQEYRPDGEIFSIITNGRGLMGPYGGAIPAKDRWAIIAYLRVLQDAKISAAEQKDKEEAKESEKVSTEQT
;
A
#
# COMPACT_ATOMS: atom_id res chain seq x y z
N MET A 1 48.18 -33.58 -48.10
CA MET A 1 48.63 -33.07 -46.78
C MET A 1 48.48 -31.56 -46.63
N ARG A 2 49.01 -30.71 -47.52
CA ARG A 2 48.95 -29.23 -47.37
C ARG A 2 47.53 -28.64 -47.22
N TYR A 3 46.56 -29.14 -47.96
CA TYR A 3 45.18 -28.63 -47.92
C TYR A 3 44.33 -29.17 -46.77
N ILE A 4 44.76 -30.26 -46.12
CA ILE A 4 44.00 -30.87 -45.02
C ILE A 4 44.02 -29.95 -43.81
N PHE A 5 45.17 -29.36 -43.48
CA PHE A 5 45.31 -28.40 -42.38
C PHE A 5 44.47 -27.13 -42.58
N LEU A 6 44.47 -26.59 -43.80
CA LEU A 6 43.65 -25.44 -44.16
C LEU A 6 42.16 -25.75 -44.05
N ALA A 7 41.72 -26.91 -44.57
CA ALA A 7 40.34 -27.34 -44.45
C ALA A 7 39.91 -27.48 -42.98
N THR A 8 40.73 -28.12 -42.14
CA THR A 8 40.40 -28.29 -40.71
C THR A 8 40.31 -26.98 -39.94
N ILE A 9 41.19 -26.02 -40.22
CA ILE A 9 41.14 -24.69 -39.58
C ILE A 9 39.88 -23.94 -40.02
N LEU A 10 39.54 -24.00 -41.31
CA LEU A 10 38.38 -23.30 -41.85
C LEU A 10 37.08 -23.91 -41.32
N THR A 11 37.01 -25.24 -41.17
CA THR A 11 35.90 -25.92 -40.51
C THR A 11 35.80 -25.53 -39.03
N GLY A 12 36.93 -25.46 -38.31
CA GLY A 12 36.95 -25.03 -36.90
C GLY A 12 36.44 -23.60 -36.70
N LEU A 13 36.86 -22.66 -37.55
CA LEU A 13 36.38 -21.28 -37.53
C LEU A 13 34.90 -21.17 -37.88
N LEU A 14 34.42 -21.97 -38.84
CA LEU A 14 33.01 -22.00 -39.23
C LEU A 14 32.13 -22.54 -38.09
N ILE A 15 32.57 -23.59 -37.39
CA ILE A 15 31.89 -24.10 -36.19
C ILE A 15 31.87 -23.04 -35.08
N LEU A 16 33.00 -22.39 -34.81
CA LEU A 16 33.07 -21.35 -33.77
C LEU A 16 32.19 -20.13 -34.11
N GLY A 17 32.13 -19.75 -35.38
CA GLY A 17 31.29 -18.65 -35.86
C GLY A 17 29.79 -18.97 -35.84
N MET A 18 29.41 -20.21 -36.16
CA MET A 18 27.99 -20.64 -36.15
C MET A 18 27.44 -20.86 -34.75
N PHE A 19 28.23 -21.48 -33.85
CA PHE A 19 27.75 -21.85 -32.50
C PHE A 19 28.15 -20.85 -31.42
N GLY A 20 28.99 -19.87 -31.75
CA GLY A 20 29.46 -18.85 -30.81
C GLY A 20 30.30 -19.42 -29.67
N LEU A 21 30.63 -18.55 -28.71
CA LEU A 21 31.32 -18.95 -27.47
C LEU A 21 30.28 -19.28 -26.40
N ARG A 22 30.54 -20.31 -25.59
CA ARG A 22 29.62 -20.69 -24.49
C ARG A 22 29.54 -19.54 -23.47
N GLY A 23 28.32 -19.10 -23.12
CA GLY A 23 28.09 -18.09 -22.07
C GLY A 23 27.59 -16.72 -22.53
N HIS A 24 27.18 -16.56 -23.79
CA HIS A 24 26.49 -15.35 -24.24
C HIS A 24 25.15 -15.17 -23.51
N LYS A 25 24.89 -13.93 -23.05
CA LYS A 25 23.58 -13.52 -22.55
C LYS A 25 22.75 -13.05 -23.74
N PHE A 26 21.48 -13.44 -23.77
CA PHE A 26 20.52 -13.03 -24.80
C PHE A 26 19.45 -12.13 -24.17
N ASN A 27 18.92 -11.18 -24.95
CA ASN A 27 17.78 -10.34 -24.54
C ASN A 27 16.42 -10.95 -24.94
N GLU A 28 16.45 -11.90 -25.87
CA GLU A 28 15.27 -12.62 -26.33
C GLU A 28 14.89 -13.73 -25.36
N THR A 29 13.64 -14.19 -25.47
CA THR A 29 13.16 -15.36 -24.74
C THR A 29 14.09 -16.55 -24.98
N PRO A 30 14.58 -17.23 -23.92
CA PRO A 30 15.44 -18.40 -24.06
C PRO A 30 14.79 -19.51 -24.91
N VAL A 31 15.62 -20.26 -25.61
CA VAL A 31 15.16 -21.44 -26.36
C VAL A 31 14.77 -22.55 -25.36
N GLU A 32 13.51 -22.96 -25.39
CA GLU A 32 12.98 -24.07 -24.61
C GLU A 32 13.08 -25.37 -25.43
N ILE A 33 13.85 -26.36 -24.94
CA ILE A 33 14.06 -27.63 -25.68
C ILE A 33 12.85 -28.55 -25.56
N PHE A 34 12.19 -28.57 -24.40
CA PHE A 34 11.01 -29.39 -24.13
C PHE A 34 9.93 -28.54 -23.43
N PRO A 35 9.22 -27.66 -24.16
CA PRO A 35 8.23 -26.75 -23.56
C PRO A 35 6.90 -27.43 -23.18
N ASP A 36 6.90 -28.76 -23.06
CA ASP A 36 5.70 -29.53 -22.74
C ASP A 36 5.27 -29.19 -21.31
N MET A 37 4.00 -28.83 -21.13
CA MET A 37 3.41 -28.38 -19.87
C MET A 37 3.97 -27.06 -19.28
N ASP A 38 4.93 -26.39 -19.91
CA ASP A 38 5.38 -25.03 -19.53
C ASP A 38 4.31 -23.97 -19.84
N ARG A 39 3.63 -24.14 -20.98
CA ARG A 39 2.46 -23.36 -21.38
C ARG A 39 1.25 -24.28 -21.49
N GLN A 40 0.43 -24.27 -20.45
CA GLN A 40 -0.77 -25.10 -20.37
C GLN A 40 -1.96 -24.41 -21.03
N ASP A 41 -2.89 -25.19 -21.59
CA ASP A 41 -4.17 -24.70 -22.13
C ASP A 41 -5.18 -24.42 -21.00
N ARG A 42 -4.78 -23.52 -20.10
CA ARG A 42 -5.62 -22.99 -19.02
C ARG A 42 -5.27 -21.52 -18.81
N ILE A 43 -6.26 -20.74 -18.40
CA ILE A 43 -6.07 -19.32 -18.08
C ILE A 43 -5.68 -19.22 -16.61
N ASN A 44 -4.46 -18.76 -16.34
CA ASN A 44 -3.98 -18.49 -14.98
C ASN A 44 -4.43 -17.09 -14.51
N ALA A 45 -4.31 -16.81 -13.21
CA ALA A 45 -4.49 -15.46 -12.71
C ALA A 45 -3.49 -14.49 -13.37
N GLN A 46 -3.95 -13.30 -13.76
CA GLN A 46 -3.16 -12.28 -14.46
C GLN A 46 -2.58 -12.73 -15.81
N SER A 47 -3.09 -13.81 -16.42
CA SER A 47 -2.70 -14.20 -17.78
C SER A 47 -3.54 -13.49 -18.84
N ARG A 48 -2.94 -13.29 -20.01
CA ARG A 48 -3.66 -12.83 -21.21
C ARG A 48 -4.68 -13.88 -21.63
N SER A 49 -5.78 -13.43 -22.25
CA SER A 49 -6.77 -14.27 -22.91
C SER A 49 -7.13 -13.66 -24.26
N ASP A 50 -7.09 -14.46 -25.33
CA ASP A 50 -7.50 -13.99 -26.67
C ASP A 50 -9.01 -14.12 -26.91
N PHE A 51 -9.77 -14.63 -25.93
CA PHE A 51 -11.22 -14.76 -26.01
C PHE A 51 -11.95 -13.45 -25.68
N PHE A 52 -11.45 -12.67 -24.72
CA PHE A 52 -12.08 -11.43 -24.29
C PHE A 52 -11.50 -10.22 -25.04
N ALA A 53 -12.35 -9.24 -25.35
CA ALA A 53 -11.97 -8.05 -26.12
C ALA A 53 -10.91 -7.17 -25.44
N ASP A 54 -10.80 -7.24 -24.10
CA ASP A 54 -9.81 -6.51 -23.31
C ASP A 54 -8.48 -7.26 -23.14
N GLY A 55 -8.38 -8.50 -23.65
CA GLY A 55 -7.18 -9.32 -23.55
C GLY A 55 -6.92 -9.89 -22.14
N VAL A 56 -7.80 -9.66 -21.16
CA VAL A 56 -7.56 -10.02 -19.76
C VAL A 56 -8.26 -11.34 -19.42
N GLY A 57 -7.49 -12.36 -19.03
CA GLY A 57 -8.03 -13.65 -18.60
C GLY A 57 -8.76 -13.60 -17.27
N SER A 58 -8.32 -12.72 -16.34
CA SER A 58 -8.98 -12.50 -15.06
C SER A 58 -10.20 -11.58 -15.20
N ARG A 59 -11.40 -12.14 -15.11
CA ARG A 59 -12.65 -11.36 -15.20
C ARG A 59 -12.99 -10.69 -13.88
N LYS A 60 -13.54 -9.47 -13.98
CA LYS A 60 -14.15 -8.80 -12.82
C LYS A 60 -15.45 -9.52 -12.44
N PRO A 61 -15.76 -9.63 -11.13
CA PRO A 61 -17.07 -10.12 -10.70
C PRO A 61 -18.18 -9.15 -11.13
N VAL A 62 -19.42 -9.66 -11.20
CA VAL A 62 -20.60 -8.83 -11.46
C VAL A 62 -20.81 -7.86 -10.29
N ASN A 63 -21.24 -6.63 -10.58
CA ASN A 63 -21.48 -5.64 -9.54
C ASN A 63 -22.53 -6.13 -8.53
N GLY A 64 -22.32 -5.86 -7.24
CA GLY A 64 -23.17 -6.34 -6.15
C GLY A 64 -22.92 -7.79 -5.72
N THR A 65 -21.95 -8.49 -6.30
CA THR A 65 -21.54 -9.81 -5.82
C THR A 65 -20.89 -9.67 -4.44
N VAL A 66 -21.46 -10.33 -3.43
CA VAL A 66 -20.89 -10.39 -2.08
C VAL A 66 -20.09 -11.69 -1.95
N PRO A 67 -18.78 -11.64 -1.66
CA PRO A 67 -17.99 -12.85 -1.47
C PRO A 67 -18.39 -13.54 -0.16
N ILE A 68 -18.46 -14.86 -0.19
CA ILE A 68 -18.58 -15.73 0.99
C ILE A 68 -17.18 -15.86 1.62
N GLY A 69 -16.63 -14.73 2.06
CA GLY A 69 -15.29 -14.57 2.65
C GLY A 69 -14.13 -15.33 1.99
N PHE A 70 -13.08 -15.57 2.78
CA PHE A 70 -12.02 -16.55 2.49
C PHE A 70 -12.33 -17.92 3.14
N SER A 71 -13.36 -17.96 3.98
CA SER A 71 -13.89 -19.12 4.68
C SER A 71 -15.42 -19.07 4.63
N ILE A 72 -16.06 -20.25 4.65
CA ILE A 72 -17.52 -20.34 4.69
C ILE A 72 -17.99 -19.72 6.02
N PRO A 73 -18.81 -18.65 6.01
CA PRO A 73 -19.31 -18.02 7.22
C PRO A 73 -20.27 -18.98 7.92
N GLU A 74 -20.22 -18.98 9.25
CA GLU A 74 -21.09 -19.82 10.09
C GLU A 74 -22.53 -19.28 10.14
N VAL A 75 -22.73 -18.01 9.76
CA VAL A 75 -24.01 -17.29 9.75
C VAL A 75 -24.28 -16.65 8.39
N ALA A 76 -25.54 -16.37 8.12
CA ALA A 76 -25.97 -15.82 6.83
C ALA A 76 -25.44 -14.37 6.62
N ALA A 77 -25.16 -13.99 5.37
CA ALA A 77 -24.53 -12.71 5.02
C ALA A 77 -25.34 -11.46 5.45
N ASN A 78 -26.64 -11.62 5.71
CA ASN A 78 -27.56 -10.60 6.22
C ASN A 78 -27.55 -10.48 7.76
N GLU A 79 -27.01 -11.46 8.48
CA GLU A 79 -26.97 -11.50 9.95
C GLU A 79 -25.65 -10.97 10.52
N GLY A 80 -24.72 -10.59 9.64
CA GLY A 80 -23.54 -9.83 9.99
C GLY A 80 -22.49 -10.68 10.69
N ASP A 81 -21.48 -11.08 9.92
CA ASP A 81 -20.17 -11.32 10.51
C ASP A 81 -19.13 -10.49 9.77
N ALA A 82 -18.49 -9.60 10.52
CA ALA A 82 -17.35 -8.85 10.04
C ALA A 82 -16.25 -9.87 9.73
N ILE A 83 -15.98 -10.11 8.45
CA ILE A 83 -14.77 -10.84 8.09
C ILE A 83 -13.60 -9.94 8.50
N LEU A 84 -13.01 -10.24 9.65
CA LEU A 84 -11.95 -9.43 10.26
C LEU A 84 -10.76 -9.24 9.30
N ASP A 85 -10.49 -10.21 8.42
CA ASP A 85 -9.39 -10.15 7.46
C ASP A 85 -9.89 -9.98 6.00
N GLY A 86 -11.06 -9.37 5.82
CA GLY A 86 -11.66 -9.12 4.50
C GLY A 86 -11.20 -7.82 3.83
N PHE A 87 -11.42 -7.74 2.52
CA PHE A 87 -11.36 -6.50 1.74
C PHE A 87 -12.73 -5.81 1.60
N SER A 88 -13.81 -6.44 2.07
CA SER A 88 -15.18 -5.98 1.83
C SER A 88 -15.50 -4.66 2.54
N LEU A 89 -16.49 -3.95 1.99
CA LEU A 89 -16.66 -2.50 2.12
C LEU A 89 -17.97 -2.10 2.82
N SER A 90 -18.82 -3.05 3.20
CA SER A 90 -20.22 -2.76 3.56
C SER A 90 -20.68 -3.47 4.82
N GLY A 91 -21.54 -2.80 5.60
CA GLY A 91 -22.41 -3.42 6.60
C GLY A 91 -22.11 -3.07 8.07
N SER A 92 -20.83 -2.95 8.45
CA SER A 92 -20.43 -2.68 9.84
C SER A 92 -19.43 -1.53 9.95
N TYR A 93 -19.34 -0.92 11.14
CA TYR A 93 -18.36 0.12 11.44
C TYR A 93 -16.93 -0.33 11.12
N PHE A 94 -16.60 -1.59 11.45
CA PHE A 94 -15.31 -2.18 11.10
C PHE A 94 -15.01 -2.19 9.59
N ASN A 95 -16.00 -2.40 8.73
CA ASN A 95 -15.79 -2.53 7.28
C ASN A 95 -15.99 -1.22 6.50
N SER A 96 -16.67 -0.22 7.06
CA SER A 96 -16.97 1.05 6.39
C SER A 96 -16.46 2.30 7.10
N GLY A 97 -16.18 2.22 8.40
CA GLY A 97 -15.95 3.39 9.25
C GLY A 97 -17.23 4.20 9.56
N GLN A 98 -18.41 3.72 9.15
CA GLN A 98 -19.68 4.42 9.33
C GLN A 98 -20.53 3.79 10.45
N MET A 99 -21.20 4.65 11.22
CA MET A 99 -22.25 4.31 12.17
C MET A 99 -23.54 5.00 11.72
N GLY A 100 -24.38 4.29 10.98
CA GLY A 100 -25.51 4.89 10.27
C GLY A 100 -25.04 5.88 9.20
N GLU A 101 -25.54 7.11 9.26
CA GLU A 101 -25.21 8.18 8.29
C GLU A 101 -23.91 8.94 8.62
N TYR A 102 -23.25 8.64 9.75
CA TYR A 102 -22.09 9.38 10.24
C TYR A 102 -20.83 8.52 10.25
N PHE A 103 -19.67 9.15 10.12
CA PHE A 103 -18.40 8.49 10.39
C PHE A 103 -18.14 8.43 11.89
N GLY A 104 -17.81 7.25 12.40
CA GLY A 104 -17.50 7.05 13.82
C GLY A 104 -16.06 7.42 14.14
N ASP A 105 -15.82 7.84 15.38
CA ASP A 105 -14.49 8.18 15.87
C ASP A 105 -13.99 7.15 16.89
N GLY A 106 -12.72 6.76 16.79
CA GLY A 106 -12.09 5.73 17.60
C GLY A 106 -11.89 4.39 16.91
N MET A 107 -11.28 3.46 17.64
CA MET A 107 -11.02 2.10 17.16
C MET A 107 -12.27 1.22 17.28
N PRO A 108 -12.55 0.35 16.29
CA PRO A 108 -13.62 -0.65 16.39
C PRO A 108 -13.43 -1.59 17.59
N VAL A 109 -14.54 -2.03 18.18
CA VAL A 109 -14.56 -2.88 19.38
C VAL A 109 -13.92 -4.26 19.14
N GLU A 110 -13.90 -4.71 17.90
CA GLU A 110 -13.32 -5.97 17.45
C GLU A 110 -11.78 -5.92 17.44
N ILE A 111 -11.18 -4.73 17.48
CA ILE A 111 -9.74 -4.54 17.36
C ILE A 111 -9.11 -4.39 18.75
N LYS A 112 -8.21 -5.32 19.06
CA LYS A 112 -7.26 -5.16 20.16
C LYS A 112 -6.02 -4.42 19.67
N ALA A 113 -5.91 -3.13 20.02
CA ALA A 113 -4.77 -2.28 19.66
C ALA A 113 -3.53 -2.57 20.53
N ASP A 114 -2.97 -3.77 20.43
CA ASP A 114 -1.73 -4.14 21.11
C ASP A 114 -0.47 -3.71 20.33
N LYS A 115 0.70 -3.97 20.90
CA LYS A 115 1.99 -3.62 20.28
C LYS A 115 2.19 -4.27 18.92
N ALA A 116 1.73 -5.52 18.73
CA ALA A 116 1.88 -6.23 17.47
C ALA A 116 1.00 -5.56 16.39
N PHE A 117 -0.22 -5.16 16.75
CA PHE A 117 -1.12 -4.41 15.89
C PHE A 117 -0.54 -3.05 15.46
N LEU A 118 0.09 -2.32 16.38
CA LEU A 118 0.75 -1.04 16.04
C LEU A 118 1.99 -1.23 15.16
N ILE A 119 2.80 -2.27 15.39
CA ILE A 119 3.94 -2.61 14.52
C ILE A 119 3.44 -2.94 13.11
N ARG A 120 2.34 -3.69 13.02
CA ARG A 120 1.68 -3.98 11.75
C ARG A 120 1.19 -2.71 11.06
N GLY A 121 0.59 -1.80 11.81
CA GLY A 121 0.18 -0.48 11.32
C GLY A 121 1.33 0.32 10.74
N LYS A 122 2.47 0.37 11.45
CA LYS A 122 3.71 1.00 10.98
C LYS A 122 4.22 0.40 9.68
N GLU A 123 4.27 -0.93 9.60
CA GLU A 123 4.70 -1.65 8.40
C GLU A 123 3.82 -1.29 7.20
N ARG A 124 2.49 -1.35 7.38
CA ARG A 124 1.52 -1.05 6.33
C ARG A 124 1.53 0.42 5.92
N TYR A 125 1.67 1.33 6.87
CA TYR A 125 1.86 2.76 6.60
C TYR A 125 3.12 3.01 5.76
N GLY A 126 4.24 2.38 6.12
CA GLY A 126 5.49 2.49 5.36
C GLY A 126 5.37 2.01 3.91
N ILE A 127 4.61 0.92 3.68
CA ILE A 127 4.41 0.36 2.33
C ILE A 127 3.49 1.23 1.47
N TYR A 128 2.34 1.65 2.02
CA TYR A 128 1.25 2.24 1.21
C TYR A 128 1.12 3.75 1.33
N CYS A 129 1.50 4.33 2.47
CA CYS A 129 1.18 5.73 2.80
C CYS A 129 2.41 6.64 2.77
N ALA A 130 3.54 6.18 3.30
CA ALA A 130 4.75 6.99 3.49
C ALA A 130 5.36 7.50 2.18
N ILE A 131 5.15 6.80 1.07
CA ILE A 131 5.62 7.22 -0.26
C ILE A 131 5.06 8.59 -0.67
N CYS A 132 3.85 8.93 -0.23
CA CYS A 132 3.23 10.23 -0.43
C CYS A 132 3.31 11.09 0.85
N HIS A 133 2.90 10.54 1.99
CA HIS A 133 2.73 11.30 3.22
C HIS A 133 4.01 11.46 4.07
N ALA A 134 5.14 10.89 3.62
CA ALA A 134 6.40 10.71 4.37
C ALA A 134 6.26 9.76 5.57
N ASP A 135 7.37 9.20 6.06
CA ASP A 135 7.38 8.38 7.27
C ASP A 135 6.87 9.14 8.52
N SER A 136 7.07 10.46 8.52
CA SER A 136 6.61 11.34 9.59
C SER A 136 5.16 11.77 9.45
N GLY A 137 4.49 11.52 8.32
CA GLY A 137 3.11 12.01 8.09
C GLY A 137 3.00 13.49 7.74
N ASN A 138 4.10 14.21 7.52
CA ASN A 138 4.08 15.64 7.24
C ASN A 138 3.73 16.02 5.79
N GLY A 139 3.46 15.05 4.90
CA GLY A 139 3.11 15.32 3.50
C GLY A 139 4.30 15.64 2.60
N ASN A 140 5.54 15.40 3.08
CA ASN A 140 6.78 15.62 2.33
C ASN A 140 7.42 14.30 1.87
N GLY A 141 6.60 13.36 1.37
CA GLY A 141 7.10 12.11 0.81
C GLY A 141 7.78 12.32 -0.56
N PRO A 142 8.53 11.31 -1.06
CA PRO A 142 9.25 11.41 -2.33
C PRO A 142 8.36 11.75 -3.53
N VAL A 143 7.08 11.34 -3.50
CA VAL A 143 6.12 11.63 -4.58
C VAL A 143 5.80 13.13 -4.69
N ARG A 144 6.00 13.93 -3.63
CA ARG A 144 5.68 15.36 -3.61
C ARG A 144 6.32 16.13 -4.76
N SER A 145 7.54 15.77 -5.15
CA SER A 145 8.32 16.48 -6.17
C SER A 145 7.94 16.14 -7.63
N PHE A 146 7.03 15.19 -7.84
CA PHE A 146 6.64 14.72 -9.19
C PHE A 146 5.38 15.43 -9.73
N GLY A 147 5.14 16.67 -9.31
CA GLY A 147 4.00 17.43 -9.81
C GLY A 147 4.15 17.85 -11.28
N PRO A 148 3.03 18.18 -11.94
CA PRO A 148 3.05 18.62 -13.33
C PRO A 148 3.89 19.89 -13.49
N ASN A 149 4.57 20.02 -14.64
CA ASN A 149 5.43 21.17 -14.98
C ASN A 149 6.57 21.44 -13.97
N GLY A 150 7.06 20.39 -13.30
CA GLY A 150 8.09 20.53 -12.25
C GLY A 150 7.55 21.09 -10.93
N GLY A 151 6.22 21.14 -10.77
CA GLY A 151 5.56 21.57 -9.54
C GLY A 151 5.51 20.49 -8.46
N GLN A 152 4.79 20.78 -7.37
CA GLN A 152 4.57 19.83 -6.27
C GLN A 152 3.17 19.22 -6.33
N ILE A 153 3.04 17.93 -6.05
CA ILE A 153 1.75 17.31 -5.79
C ILE A 153 1.27 17.77 -4.40
N PRO A 154 0.05 18.33 -4.27
CA PRO A 154 -0.46 18.77 -2.98
C PRO A 154 -0.85 17.56 -2.13
N ILE A 155 0.07 17.13 -1.28
CA ILE A 155 -0.13 16.02 -0.35
C ILE A 155 -0.47 16.57 1.02
N ALA A 156 -1.53 16.01 1.63
CA ALA A 156 -1.98 16.42 2.94
C ALA A 156 -0.93 16.13 4.02
N ASN A 157 -0.71 17.11 4.90
CA ASN A 157 -0.01 16.91 6.16
C ASN A 157 -0.99 16.31 7.16
N LEU A 158 -0.71 15.08 7.60
CA LEU A 158 -1.60 14.31 8.47
C LEU A 158 -1.58 14.80 9.93
N HIS A 159 -0.74 15.79 10.24
CA HIS A 159 -0.73 16.48 11.53
C HIS A 159 -1.53 17.79 11.53
N ASP A 160 -2.19 18.15 10.43
CA ASP A 160 -3.10 19.29 10.43
C ASP A 160 -4.25 19.03 11.42
N ALA A 161 -4.74 20.07 12.08
CA ALA A 161 -5.79 19.96 13.10
C ALA A 161 -7.07 19.25 12.61
N LYS A 162 -7.44 19.41 11.34
CA LYS A 162 -8.56 18.67 10.70
C LYS A 162 -8.39 17.14 10.74
N PHE A 163 -7.17 16.64 10.95
CA PHE A 163 -6.89 15.22 11.09
C PHE A 163 -6.52 14.83 12.51
N SER A 164 -6.03 15.74 13.36
CA SER A 164 -5.46 15.38 14.68
C SER A 164 -6.25 15.91 15.86
N ASP A 165 -7.12 16.90 15.69
CA ASP A 165 -7.78 17.62 16.77
C ASP A 165 -9.31 17.53 16.66
N PRO A 166 -9.96 16.73 17.54
CA PRO A 166 -11.42 16.60 17.58
C PRO A 166 -12.19 17.92 17.81
N SER A 167 -11.55 18.96 18.35
CA SER A 167 -12.17 20.26 18.54
C SER A 167 -12.21 21.13 17.28
N ASN A 168 -11.49 20.71 16.22
CA ASN A 168 -11.46 21.41 14.96
C ASN A 168 -12.80 21.26 14.20
N GLN A 169 -13.32 22.35 13.63
CA GLN A 169 -14.58 22.34 12.89
C GLN A 169 -14.54 21.45 11.62
N GLU A 170 -13.35 21.24 11.04
CA GLU A 170 -13.12 20.37 9.88
C GLU A 170 -12.58 18.99 10.29
N TYR A 171 -12.71 18.62 11.58
CA TYR A 171 -12.20 17.36 12.09
C TYR A 171 -12.75 16.15 11.33
N ARG A 172 -11.85 15.24 10.97
CA ARG A 172 -12.14 13.97 10.31
C ARG A 172 -11.98 12.85 11.32
N PRO A 173 -13.08 12.19 11.73
CA PRO A 173 -13.01 11.08 12.65
C PRO A 173 -12.33 9.87 12.01
N ASP A 174 -11.89 8.91 12.83
CA ASP A 174 -11.18 7.71 12.37
C ASP A 174 -11.90 6.97 11.23
N GLY A 175 -13.22 6.87 11.31
CA GLY A 175 -14.06 6.26 10.28
C GLY A 175 -14.04 6.98 8.93
N GLU A 176 -13.88 8.31 8.92
CA GLU A 176 -13.73 9.05 7.67
C GLU A 176 -12.35 8.80 7.07
N ILE A 177 -11.30 8.75 7.90
CA ILE A 177 -9.95 8.38 7.45
C ILE A 177 -9.95 6.97 6.86
N PHE A 178 -10.63 6.02 7.50
CA PHE A 178 -10.85 4.67 6.98
C PHE A 178 -11.51 4.71 5.60
N SER A 179 -12.59 5.49 5.44
CA SER A 179 -13.28 5.64 4.15
C SER A 179 -12.38 6.28 3.08
N ILE A 180 -11.53 7.26 3.43
CA ILE A 180 -10.57 7.87 2.51
C ILE A 180 -9.53 6.86 2.04
N ILE A 181 -8.98 6.03 2.92
CA ILE A 181 -8.05 4.96 2.53
C ILE A 181 -8.76 4.00 1.58
N THR A 182 -10.02 3.70 1.88
CA THR A 182 -10.83 2.71 1.16
C THR A 182 -11.20 3.16 -0.25
N ASN A 183 -11.82 4.34 -0.35
CA ASN A 183 -12.49 4.85 -1.54
C ASN A 183 -11.67 5.92 -2.27
N GLY A 184 -10.59 6.41 -1.66
CA GLY A 184 -9.81 7.53 -2.16
C GLY A 184 -10.46 8.87 -1.85
N ARG A 185 -9.72 9.95 -2.09
CA ARG A 185 -10.21 11.34 -2.01
C ARG A 185 -9.34 12.28 -2.85
N GLY A 186 -9.97 13.05 -3.73
CA GLY A 186 -9.25 13.99 -4.59
C GLY A 186 -8.24 13.26 -5.48
N LEU A 187 -6.95 13.60 -5.34
CA LEU A 187 -5.85 12.96 -6.08
C LEU A 187 -5.41 11.61 -5.48
N MET A 188 -5.84 11.27 -4.27
CA MET A 188 -5.52 10.00 -3.64
C MET A 188 -6.49 8.92 -4.16
N GLY A 189 -5.95 7.93 -4.88
CA GLY A 189 -6.72 6.78 -5.36
C GLY A 189 -7.18 5.84 -4.24
N PRO A 190 -8.14 4.93 -4.53
CA PRO A 190 -8.65 3.96 -3.55
C PRO A 190 -7.64 2.85 -3.25
N TYR A 191 -7.47 2.50 -1.97
CA TYR A 191 -6.66 1.37 -1.52
C TYR A 191 -7.49 0.19 -0.98
N GLY A 192 -8.83 0.27 -1.00
CA GLY A 192 -9.71 -0.77 -0.46
C GLY A 192 -9.51 -2.17 -1.09
N GLY A 193 -9.06 -2.24 -2.34
CA GLY A 193 -8.72 -3.50 -3.02
C GLY A 193 -7.30 -4.01 -2.76
N ALA A 194 -6.44 -3.21 -2.13
CA ALA A 194 -5.04 -3.53 -1.86
C ALA A 194 -4.74 -3.74 -0.37
N ILE A 195 -5.54 -3.13 0.53
CA ILE A 195 -5.33 -3.16 1.97
C ILE A 195 -6.57 -3.75 2.67
N PRO A 196 -6.45 -4.89 3.38
CA PRO A 196 -7.53 -5.46 4.17
C PRO A 196 -8.08 -4.48 5.23
N ALA A 197 -9.35 -4.62 5.62
CA ALA A 197 -10.00 -3.71 6.57
C ALA A 197 -9.22 -3.57 7.89
N LYS A 198 -8.77 -4.68 8.48
CA LYS A 198 -7.93 -4.68 9.69
C LYS A 198 -6.62 -3.91 9.53
N ASP A 199 -5.96 -4.06 8.38
CA ASP A 199 -4.71 -3.35 8.09
C ASP A 199 -4.96 -1.84 7.89
N ARG A 200 -6.12 -1.44 7.35
CA ARG A 200 -6.53 -0.02 7.28
C ARG A 200 -6.69 0.57 8.69
N TRP A 201 -7.32 -0.15 9.61
CA TRP A 201 -7.40 0.26 11.01
C TRP A 201 -6.04 0.28 11.71
N ALA A 202 -5.14 -0.66 11.39
CA ALA A 202 -3.78 -0.66 11.92
C ALA A 202 -3.01 0.58 11.47
N ILE A 203 -3.16 0.98 10.21
CA ILE A 203 -2.60 2.23 9.67
C ILE A 203 -3.13 3.44 10.45
N ILE A 204 -4.44 3.50 10.72
CA ILE A 204 -5.07 4.60 11.47
C ILE A 204 -4.55 4.64 12.90
N ALA A 205 -4.47 3.49 13.59
CA ALA A 205 -3.91 3.41 14.93
C ALA A 205 -2.44 3.90 14.97
N TYR A 206 -1.63 3.53 13.99
CA TYR A 206 -0.27 4.04 13.86
C TYR A 206 -0.22 5.54 13.56
N LEU A 207 -1.14 6.05 12.73
CA LEU A 207 -1.27 7.49 12.49
C LEU A 207 -1.58 8.26 13.78
N ARG A 208 -2.47 7.74 14.64
CA ARG A 208 -2.76 8.36 15.94
C ARG A 208 -1.52 8.40 16.84
N VAL A 209 -0.72 7.34 16.85
CA VAL A 209 0.57 7.34 17.56
C VAL A 209 1.54 8.40 16.99
N LEU A 210 1.59 8.59 15.67
CA LEU A 210 2.42 9.65 15.06
C LEU A 210 1.99 11.05 15.49
N GLN A 211 0.67 11.30 15.50
CA GLN A 211 0.11 12.60 15.92
C GLN A 211 0.37 12.86 17.41
N ASP A 212 0.14 11.88 18.27
CA ASP A 212 0.39 11.96 19.71
C ASP A 212 1.88 12.20 20.02
N ALA A 213 2.79 11.50 19.32
CA ALA A 213 4.22 11.71 19.44
C ALA A 213 4.64 13.14 19.05
N LYS A 214 4.01 13.73 18.02
CA LYS A 214 4.28 15.11 17.61
C LYS A 214 3.80 16.13 18.64
N ILE A 215 2.60 15.94 19.19
CA ILE A 215 2.04 16.80 20.25
C ILE A 215 2.93 16.73 21.49
N SER A 216 3.27 15.52 21.94
CA SER A 216 4.14 15.28 23.09
C SER A 216 5.52 15.94 22.92
N ALA A 217 6.11 15.88 21.72
CA ALA A 217 7.38 16.54 21.44
C ALA A 217 7.29 18.08 21.48
N ALA A 218 6.18 18.65 20.99
CA ALA A 218 5.95 20.10 21.08
C ALA A 218 5.80 20.56 22.53
N GLU A 219 5.01 19.86 23.35
CA GLU A 219 4.84 20.19 24.77
C GLU A 219 6.14 20.10 25.56
N GLN A 220 7.02 19.14 25.24
CA GLN A 220 8.33 19.03 25.87
C GLN A 220 9.21 20.23 25.54
N LYS A 221 9.22 20.67 24.27
CA LYS A 221 9.97 21.85 23.83
C LYS A 221 9.50 23.12 24.54
N ASP A 222 8.18 23.32 24.65
CA ASP A 222 7.61 24.48 25.33
C ASP A 222 7.98 24.51 26.82
N LYS A 223 8.00 23.33 27.47
CA LYS A 223 8.44 23.18 28.88
C LYS A 223 9.93 23.47 29.07
N GLU A 224 10.77 23.12 28.09
CA GLU A 224 12.20 23.42 28.11
C GLU A 224 12.48 24.91 27.92
N GLU A 225 11.81 25.55 26.96
CA GLU A 225 11.92 27.00 26.71
C GLU A 225 11.40 27.83 27.90
N ALA A 226 10.31 27.39 28.54
CA ALA A 226 9.78 28.01 29.75
C ALA A 226 10.80 27.93 30.91
N LYS A 227 11.47 26.79 31.09
CA LYS A 227 12.51 26.63 32.12
C LYS A 227 13.76 27.47 31.83
N GLU A 228 14.14 27.61 30.56
CA GLU A 228 15.28 28.42 30.17
C GLU A 228 15.02 29.92 30.38
N SER A 229 13.82 30.41 30.05
CA SER A 229 13.42 31.80 30.32
C SER A 229 13.29 32.13 31.82
N GLU A 230 12.84 31.20 32.65
CA GLU A 230 12.81 31.34 34.11
C GLU A 230 14.23 31.36 34.72
N LYS A 231 15.17 30.62 34.12
CA LYS A 231 16.58 30.60 34.56
C LYS A 231 17.33 31.88 34.18
N VAL A 232 17.07 32.42 32.98
CA VAL A 232 17.64 33.70 32.51
C VAL A 232 17.13 34.87 33.35
N SER A 233 15.86 34.86 33.75
CA SER A 233 15.29 35.92 34.60
C SER A 233 15.78 35.88 36.05
N THR A 234 16.18 34.72 36.57
CA THR A 234 16.73 34.56 37.93
C THR A 234 18.23 34.82 38.03
N GLU A 235 18.99 34.73 36.94
CA GLU A 235 20.42 35.14 36.88
C GLU A 235 20.62 36.64 36.65
N GLN A 236 19.57 37.40 36.29
CA GLN A 236 19.61 38.85 36.06
C GLN A 236 19.16 39.70 37.27
N THR A 237 18.84 39.06 38.40
CA THR A 237 18.52 39.70 39.70
C THR A 237 19.56 39.34 40.75
#